data_AF-A0A943HA08-F1
#
_entry.id   AF-A0A943HA08-F1
#
_cell.length_a   1.000
_cell.length_b   1.000
_cell.length_c   1.000
_cell.angle_alpha   90.00
_cell.angle_beta   90.00
_cell.angle_gamma   90.00
#
_symmetry.space_group_name_H-M   'P 1'
#
loop_
_entity.id
_entity.type
_entity.pdbx_description
1 polymer ?
#
loop_
_entity_poly.entity_id
_entity_poly.type
_entity_poly.pdbx_seq_one_letter_code
_entity_poly.pdbx_strand_id
1 'polypeptide(L)'
;MLLDLLEKLPKILENCNVSLNEDQIKTLAEALTKFNKGILPTRVLKRELKISYEETHKLMIFLMTKGLLKTKYKIYCENDMITGMAKTYDDPAEIPISTCDRCDRGCSLIKNLVVEFEVNV
;
A
#
# COMPACT_ATOMS: atom_id res chain seq x y z
N MET A 1 6.68 5.92 18.94
CA MET A 1 6.25 5.64 17.55
C MET A 1 5.04 6.47 17.15
N LEU A 2 3.84 6.27 17.71
CA LEU A 2 2.66 7.09 17.34
C LEU A 2 2.84 8.59 17.65
N LEU A 3 3.34 8.92 18.85
CA LEU A 3 3.63 10.31 19.24
C LEU A 3 4.66 10.96 18.31
N ASP A 4 5.75 10.25 17.99
CA ASP A 4 6.76 10.73 17.04
C ASP A 4 6.19 10.97 15.64
N LEU A 5 5.28 10.09 15.20
CA LEU A 5 4.59 10.24 13.92
C LEU A 5 3.67 11.46 13.94
N LEU A 6 2.87 11.64 15.00
CA LEU A 6 1.96 12.79 15.13
C LEU A 6 2.71 14.13 15.07
N GLU A 7 3.92 14.20 15.63
CA GLU A 7 4.76 15.41 15.56
C GLU A 7 5.38 15.63 14.16
N LYS A 8 5.72 14.56 13.45
CA LYS A 8 6.44 14.64 12.16
C LYS A 8 5.51 14.70 10.96
N LEU A 9 4.36 14.03 11.01
CA LEU A 9 3.44 13.90 9.87
C LEU A 9 2.99 15.25 9.29
N PRO A 10 2.59 16.25 10.10
CA PRO A 10 2.19 17.55 9.58
C PRO A 10 3.29 18.17 8.70
N LYS A 11 4.53 18.15 9.18
CA LYS A 11 5.70 18.66 8.43
C LYS A 11 5.97 17.86 7.17
N ILE A 12 5.85 16.53 7.24
CA ILE A 12 6.03 15.66 6.08
C ILE A 12 4.97 15.97 5.01
N LEU A 13 3.73 16.26 5.43
CA LEU A 13 2.59 16.51 4.56
C LEU A 13 2.49 17.94 4.02
N GLU A 14 3.33 18.89 4.46
CA GLU A 14 3.30 20.30 3.98
C GLU A 14 3.36 20.42 2.45
N ASN A 15 4.04 19.49 1.77
CA ASN A 15 4.18 19.46 0.31
C ASN A 15 3.30 18.39 -0.36
N CYS A 16 2.33 17.84 0.36
CA CYS A 16 1.38 16.88 -0.19
C CYS A 16 0.26 17.63 -0.91
N ASN A 17 -0.08 17.22 -2.13
CA ASN A 17 -1.20 17.77 -2.88
C ASN A 17 -2.58 17.36 -2.33
N VAL A 18 -2.61 16.65 -1.19
CA VAL A 18 -3.84 16.21 -0.52
C VAL A 18 -3.94 16.98 0.79
N SER A 19 -4.96 17.84 0.89
CA SER A 19 -5.22 18.60 2.11
C SER A 19 -5.91 17.71 3.14
N LEU A 20 -5.27 17.52 4.29
CA LEU A 20 -5.81 16.78 5.43
C LEU A 20 -5.93 17.71 6.63
N ASN A 21 -7.05 17.67 7.35
CA ASN A 21 -7.21 18.36 8.62
C ASN A 21 -6.52 17.59 9.76
N GLU A 22 -6.47 18.20 10.95
CA GLU A 22 -5.79 17.62 12.12
C GLU A 22 -6.33 16.24 12.52
N ASP A 23 -7.65 16.04 12.48
CA ASP A 23 -8.29 14.75 12.80
C ASP A 23 -7.91 13.67 11.78
N GLN A 24 -7.84 14.03 10.49
CA GLN A 24 -7.40 13.14 9.41
C GLN A 24 -5.92 12.81 9.53
N ILE A 25 -5.07 13.77 9.89
CA ILE A 25 -3.64 13.54 10.14
C ILE A 25 -3.45 12.58 11.31
N LYS A 26 -4.22 12.76 12.39
CA LYS A 26 -4.22 11.83 13.53
C LYS A 26 -4.66 10.43 13.13
N THR A 27 -5.75 10.32 12.37
CA THR A 27 -6.26 9.06 11.84
C THR A 27 -5.22 8.36 10.96
N LEU A 28 -4.51 9.12 10.12
CA LEU A 28 -3.43 8.58 9.29
C LEU A 28 -2.26 8.07 10.14
N ALA A 29 -1.84 8.81 11.18
CA ALA A 29 -0.78 8.37 12.08
C ALA A 29 -1.16 7.07 12.83
N GLU A 30 -2.42 6.97 13.27
CA GLU A 30 -2.97 5.77 13.90
C GLU A 30 -2.97 4.58 12.92
N ALA A 31 -3.41 4.80 11.67
CA ALA A 31 -3.39 3.78 10.63
C ALA A 31 -1.96 3.30 10.33
N LEU A 32 -1.01 4.22 10.12
CA LEU A 32 0.41 3.87 9.89
C LEU A 32 0.99 3.08 11.06
N THR A 33 0.69 3.49 12.29
CA THR A 33 1.13 2.77 13.50
C THR A 33 0.52 1.37 13.57
N LYS A 34 -0.78 1.25 13.32
CA LYS A 34 -1.53 -0.01 13.38
C LYS A 34 -1.05 -1.03 12.36
N PHE A 35 -0.71 -0.57 11.16
CA PHE A 35 -0.27 -1.43 10.07
C PHE A 35 1.26 -1.51 9.95
N ASN A 36 2.03 -1.12 10.98
CA ASN A 36 3.49 -1.16 10.91
C ASN A 36 4.01 -2.56 10.54
N LYS A 37 4.91 -2.62 9.56
CA LYS A 37 5.44 -3.85 8.93
C LYS A 37 4.37 -4.73 8.27
N GLY A 38 3.20 -4.17 7.97
CA GLY A 38 2.09 -4.82 7.30
C GLY A 38 1.58 -4.01 6.11
N ILE A 39 0.69 -4.62 5.33
CA ILE A 39 0.07 -3.97 4.17
C ILE A 39 -1.00 -2.98 4.64
N LEU A 40 -0.87 -1.72 4.25
CA LEU A 40 -1.86 -0.68 4.48
C LEU A 40 -2.97 -0.77 3.42
N PRO A 41 -4.21 -1.16 3.78
CA PRO A 41 -5.25 -1.35 2.78
C PRO A 41 -5.79 0.01 2.30
N THR A 42 -5.61 0.34 1.02
CA THR A 42 -6.06 1.60 0.41
C THR A 42 -7.54 1.88 0.67
N ARG A 43 -8.40 0.85 0.61
CA ARG A 43 -9.84 0.99 0.88
C ARG A 43 -10.15 1.38 2.32
N VAL A 44 -9.37 0.88 3.27
CA VAL A 44 -9.53 1.21 4.70
C VAL A 44 -9.13 2.66 4.90
N LEU A 45 -7.96 3.07 4.40
CA LEU A 45 -7.47 4.43 4.52
C LEU A 45 -8.43 5.45 3.88
N LYS A 46 -8.91 5.15 2.67
CA LYS A 46 -9.93 5.96 1.97
C LYS A 46 -11.18 6.18 2.82
N ARG A 47 -11.66 5.12 3.49
CA ARG A 47 -12.87 5.16 4.33
C ARG A 47 -12.62 5.95 5.62
N GLU A 48 -11.49 5.74 6.27
CA GLU A 48 -11.14 6.38 7.54
C GLU A 48 -10.87 7.88 7.37
N LEU A 49 -10.14 8.25 6.31
CA LEU A 49 -9.87 9.66 6.00
C LEU A 49 -11.03 10.37 5.29
N LYS A 50 -12.03 9.63 4.81
CA LYS A 50 -13.19 10.15 4.06
C LYS A 50 -12.81 10.99 2.83
N ILE A 51 -11.74 10.59 2.14
CA ILE A 51 -11.25 11.24 0.90
C ILE A 51 -11.59 10.39 -0.34
N SER A 52 -11.34 10.92 -1.53
CA SER A 52 -11.51 10.18 -2.79
C SER A 52 -10.44 9.08 -2.97
N TYR A 53 -10.68 8.13 -3.87
CA TYR A 53 -9.67 7.14 -4.24
C TYR A 53 -8.44 7.78 -4.88
N GLU A 54 -8.64 8.82 -5.68
CA GLU A 54 -7.55 9.55 -6.33
C GLU A 54 -6.66 10.25 -5.29
N GLU A 55 -7.25 10.94 -4.32
CA GLU A 55 -6.52 11.55 -3.21
C GLU A 55 -5.82 10.50 -2.35
N THR A 56 -6.50 9.38 -2.06
CA THR A 56 -5.86 8.28 -1.30
C THR A 56 -4.64 7.76 -2.04
N HIS A 57 -4.74 7.57 -3.36
CA HIS A 57 -3.61 7.10 -4.17
C HIS A 57 -2.46 8.12 -4.19
N LYS A 58 -2.76 9.41 -4.42
CA LYS A 58 -1.77 10.50 -4.36
C LYS A 58 -1.07 10.55 -3.00
N LEU A 59 -1.82 10.41 -1.91
CA LEU A 59 -1.30 10.36 -0.55
C LEU A 59 -0.36 9.16 -0.36
N MET A 60 -0.76 7.96 -0.77
CA MET A 60 0.07 6.75 -0.63
C MET A 60 1.38 6.86 -1.42
N ILE A 61 1.32 7.35 -2.66
CA ILE A 61 2.52 7.61 -3.47
C ILE A 61 3.40 8.66 -2.79
N PHE A 62 2.83 9.73 -2.27
CA PHE A 62 3.60 10.74 -1.55
C PHE A 62 4.29 10.16 -0.32
N LEU A 63 3.58 9.44 0.54
CA LEU A 63 4.14 8.79 1.74
C LEU A 63 5.26 7.80 1.39
N MET A 64 5.14 7.10 0.26
CA MET A 64 6.20 6.25 -0.29
C MET A 64 7.46 7.05 -0.64
N THR A 65 7.34 8.20 -1.31
CA THR A 65 8.51 9.07 -1.60
C THR A 65 9.20 9.60 -0.34
N LYS A 66 8.53 9.54 0.82
CA LYS A 66 9.07 9.95 2.13
C LYS A 66 9.58 8.77 2.95
N GLY A 67 9.57 7.56 2.40
CA GLY A 67 10.08 6.34 3.05
C GLY A 67 9.15 5.74 4.11
N LEU A 68 7.94 6.29 4.29
CA LEU A 68 6.94 5.81 5.25
C LEU A 68 6.21 4.56 4.74
N LEU A 69 6.16 4.40 3.43
CA LEU A 69 5.59 3.23 2.75
C LEU A 69 6.62 2.62 1.79
N LYS A 70 6.65 1.30 1.70
CA LYS A 70 7.39 0.54 0.71
C LYS A 70 6.40 -0.11 -0.26
N THR A 71 6.62 0.04 -1.56
CA THR A 71 5.81 -0.64 -2.57
C THR A 71 6.04 -2.15 -2.47
N LYS A 72 4.96 -2.89 -2.57
CA LYS A 72 4.95 -4.34 -2.67
C LYS A 72 4.11 -4.73 -3.86
N TYR A 73 4.42 -5.88 -4.41
CA TYR A 73 3.76 -6.36 -5.61
C TYR A 73 3.16 -7.72 -5.35
N LYS A 74 1.93 -7.90 -5.75
CA LYS A 74 1.23 -9.18 -5.69
C LYS A 74 0.63 -9.47 -7.04
N ILE A 75 0.59 -10.74 -7.42
CA ILE A 75 -0.11 -11.16 -8.63
C ILE A 75 -1.50 -11.63 -8.23
N TYR A 76 -2.53 -11.09 -8.86
CA TYR A 76 -3.88 -11.61 -8.71
C TYR A 76 -4.05 -12.86 -9.58
N CYS A 77 -4.41 -13.98 -8.95
CA CYS A 77 -4.81 -15.20 -9.63
C CYS A 77 -6.21 -15.60 -9.16
N GLU A 78 -7.13 -15.80 -10.10
CA GLU A 78 -8.51 -16.24 -9.78
C GLU A 78 -8.53 -17.62 -9.10
N ASN A 79 -7.47 -18.43 -9.27
CA ASN A 79 -7.29 -19.73 -8.63
C ASN A 79 -6.47 -19.67 -7.32
N ASP A 80 -6.17 -18.48 -6.77
CA ASP A 80 -5.39 -18.34 -5.53
C ASP A 80 -5.99 -19.13 -4.35
N MET A 81 -7.31 -19.37 -4.36
CA MET A 81 -7.98 -20.18 -3.34
C MET A 81 -7.46 -21.63 -3.25
N ILE A 82 -6.80 -22.15 -4.29
CA ILE A 82 -6.29 -23.53 -4.34
C ILE A 82 -4.89 -23.64 -3.73
N THR A 83 -4.09 -22.56 -3.71
CA THR A 83 -2.64 -22.64 -3.39
C THR A 83 -2.23 -21.97 -2.07
N GLY A 84 -3.18 -21.44 -1.31
CA GLY A 84 -3.03 -21.16 0.12
C GLY A 84 -2.16 -19.96 0.55
N MET A 85 -1.38 -19.33 -0.33
CA MET A 85 -0.60 -18.14 0.03
C MET A 85 -0.25 -17.29 -1.18
N ALA A 86 -0.86 -16.12 -1.33
CA ALA A 86 -0.42 -15.16 -2.33
C ALA A 86 1.03 -14.71 -2.05
N LYS A 87 1.93 -14.86 -3.02
CA LYS A 87 3.32 -14.39 -2.91
C LYS A 87 3.37 -12.88 -3.14
N THR A 88 4.10 -12.18 -2.26
CA THR A 88 4.40 -10.76 -2.38
C THR A 88 5.86 -10.61 -2.83
N TYR A 89 6.12 -9.65 -3.71
CA TYR A 89 7.42 -9.35 -4.30
C TYR A 89 7.83 -7.92 -3.94
N ASP A 90 9.14 -7.70 -3.83
CA ASP A 90 9.72 -6.38 -3.54
C ASP A 90 10.04 -5.60 -4.82
N ASP A 91 10.30 -6.31 -5.92
CA ASP A 91 10.65 -5.73 -7.23
C ASP A 91 9.76 -6.37 -8.32
N PRO A 92 9.13 -5.58 -9.22
CA PRO A 92 8.35 -6.13 -10.32
C PRO A 92 9.18 -6.97 -11.30
N ALA A 93 10.51 -6.82 -11.36
CA ALA A 93 11.40 -7.64 -12.17
C ALA A 93 11.54 -9.08 -11.64
N GLU A 94 11.23 -9.32 -10.36
CA GLU A 94 11.20 -10.67 -9.77
C GLU A 94 9.94 -11.44 -10.17
N ILE A 95 8.99 -10.79 -10.83
CA ILE A 95 7.72 -11.38 -11.24
C ILE A 95 7.93 -12.16 -12.54
N PRO A 96 7.66 -13.48 -12.56
CA PRO A 96 7.83 -14.27 -13.78
C PRO A 96 6.93 -13.73 -14.91
N ILE A 97 7.39 -13.75 -16.16
CA ILE A 97 6.71 -13.05 -17.27
C ILE A 97 5.55 -13.87 -17.85
N SER A 98 5.70 -15.19 -17.96
CA SER A 98 4.84 -16.00 -18.85
C SER A 98 4.02 -17.09 -18.16
N THR A 99 4.43 -17.56 -16.97
CA THR A 99 3.82 -18.76 -16.41
C THR A 99 3.73 -18.67 -14.89
N CYS A 100 2.50 -18.75 -14.38
CA CYS A 100 2.25 -19.07 -12.98
C CYS A 100 2.74 -20.50 -12.73
N ASP A 101 3.71 -20.67 -11.84
CA ASP A 101 4.20 -21.97 -11.36
C ASP A 101 3.14 -22.76 -10.56
N ARG A 102 1.97 -22.15 -10.32
CA ARG A 102 0.90 -22.69 -9.48
C ARG A 102 -0.39 -23.03 -10.22
N CYS A 103 -0.49 -22.77 -11.53
CA CYS A 103 -1.63 -23.23 -12.32
C CYS A 103 -1.25 -23.52 -13.78
N ASP A 104 -1.72 -24.67 -14.30
CA ASP A 104 -1.50 -25.12 -15.68
C ASP A 104 -2.11 -24.19 -16.76
N ARG A 105 -2.82 -23.14 -16.35
CA ARG A 105 -3.55 -22.23 -17.25
C ARG A 105 -2.78 -21.00 -17.69
N GLY A 106 -1.50 -20.84 -17.30
CA GLY A 106 -0.63 -19.78 -17.83
C GLY A 106 -1.22 -18.38 -17.62
N CYS A 107 -1.31 -17.92 -16.36
CA CYS A 107 -1.69 -16.53 -16.11
C CYS A 107 -0.56 -15.58 -16.59
N SER A 108 -0.91 -14.56 -17.37
CA SER A 108 0.01 -13.44 -17.68
C SER A 108 0.21 -12.59 -16.43
N LEU A 109 1.27 -12.88 -15.67
CA LEU A 109 1.49 -12.37 -14.30
C LEU A 109 1.60 -10.84 -14.23
N ILE A 110 2.18 -10.19 -15.24
CA ILE A 110 2.30 -8.71 -15.29
C ILE A 110 0.92 -8.02 -15.45
N LYS A 111 0.02 -8.60 -16.24
CA LYS A 111 -1.32 -8.00 -16.46
C LYS A 111 -2.19 -8.02 -15.20
N ASN A 112 -1.88 -8.94 -14.29
CA ASN A 112 -2.59 -9.12 -13.03
C ASN A 112 -1.80 -8.56 -11.84
N LEU A 113 -0.84 -7.67 -12.10
CA LEU A 113 -0.04 -7.04 -11.06
C LEU A 113 -0.91 -6.11 -10.21
N VAL A 114 -0.93 -6.37 -8.92
CA VAL A 114 -1.54 -5.54 -7.89
C VAL A 114 -0.43 -4.85 -7.12
N VAL A 115 -0.51 -3.53 -7.02
CA VAL A 115 0.39 -2.72 -6.21
C VAL A 115 -0.19 -2.59 -4.81
N GLU A 116 0.61 -2.98 -3.82
CA GLU A 116 0.32 -2.86 -2.40
C GLU A 116 1.37 -1.95 -1.74
N PHE A 117 1.06 -1.45 -0.55
CA PHE A 117 1.96 -0.58 0.20
C PHE A 117 2.15 -1.14 1.60
N GLU A 118 3.37 -1.54 1.92
CA GLU A 118 3.80 -1.94 3.25
C GLU A 118 4.19 -0.71 4.07
N VAL A 119 3.78 -0.64 5.32
CA VAL A 119 4.16 0.45 6.22
C VAL A 119 5.55 0.20 6.80
N ASN A 120 6.41 1.23 6.74
CA ASN A 120 7.77 1.22 7.25
C ASN A 120 8.02 2.44 8.16
N VAL A 121 7.40 2.45 9.35
CA VAL A 121 7.49 3.53 10.35
C VAL A 121 8.03 3.08 11.70
#